data_AF-A0A2V9YBI0-F1
#
_entry.id   AF-A0A2V9YBI0-F1
#
_cell.length_a   1.000
_cell.length_b   1.000
_cell.length_c   1.000
_cell.angle_alpha   90.00
_cell.angle_beta   90.00
_cell.angle_gamma   90.00
#
_symmetry.space_group_name_H-M   'P 1'
#
loop_
_entity.id
_entity.type
_entity.pdbx_description
1 polymer ?
#
loop_
_entity_poly.entity_id
_entity_poly.type
_entity_poly.pdbx_seq_one_letter_code
_entity_poly.pdbx_strand_id
1 'polypeptide(L)'
;YTGYLLPWDQLAYWAITVGSNIASAVPLVGDKIHFLLLGGNAVNANALLRFYVLHCMILPLAAIFFVAIHFWRIRKDGGLYSHASEPATLRAAAKDTTAVTEAR
;
A
#
# COMPACT_ATOMS: atom_id res chain seq x y z
N TYR A 1 -0.09 10.37 9.06
CA TYR A 1 -1.31 10.54 9.87
C TYR A 1 -1.27 9.67 11.11
N THR A 2 -1.45 8.35 11.02
CA THR A 2 -1.61 7.49 12.22
C THR A 2 -0.42 7.47 13.18
N GLY A 3 0.83 7.58 12.68
CA GLY A 3 2.04 7.66 13.51
C GLY A 3 2.19 8.97 14.27
N TYR A 4 1.68 10.07 13.69
CA TYR A 4 1.70 11.40 14.30
C TYR A 4 0.77 11.49 15.52
N LEU A 5 -0.19 10.56 15.65
CA LEU A 5 -1.16 10.54 16.74
C LEU A 5 -0.57 9.96 18.05
N LEU A 6 0.56 9.23 17.98
CA LEU A 6 1.12 8.48 19.10
C LEU A 6 1.68 9.33 20.25
N PRO A 7 2.30 10.50 20.01
CA PRO A 7 2.76 11.38 21.10
C PRO A 7 1.65 11.94 22.00
N TRP A 8 0.38 11.82 21.58
CA TRP A 8 -0.81 12.22 22.34
C TRP A 8 -0.77 13.68 22.82
N ASP A 9 -0.36 14.59 21.94
CA ASP A 9 -0.40 16.03 22.18
C ASP A 9 -1.78 16.64 21.83
N GLN A 10 -1.96 17.93 22.13
CA GLN A 10 -3.23 18.63 21.84
C GLN A 10 -3.56 18.62 20.34
N LEU A 11 -2.56 18.71 19.46
CA LEU A 11 -2.78 18.70 18.03
C LEU A 11 -3.15 17.30 17.53
N ALA A 12 -2.56 16.22 18.07
CA ALA A 12 -2.99 14.85 17.82
C ALA A 12 -4.44 14.61 18.25
N TYR A 13 -4.86 15.10 19.41
CA TYR A 13 -6.24 14.97 19.88
C TYR A 13 -7.25 15.58 18.88
N TRP A 14 -6.98 16.78 18.40
CA TRP A 14 -7.81 17.43 17.38
C TRP A 14 -7.72 16.74 16.02
N ALA A 15 -6.54 16.23 15.65
CA ALA A 15 -6.36 15.47 14.42
C ALA A 15 -7.22 14.18 14.41
N ILE A 16 -7.34 13.48 15.54
CA ILE A 16 -8.23 12.31 15.68
C ILE A 16 -9.69 12.75 15.55
N THR A 17 -10.07 13.85 16.21
CA THR A 17 -11.43 14.38 16.19
C THR A 17 -11.86 14.73 14.76
N VAL A 18 -11.03 15.49 14.03
CA VAL A 18 -11.32 15.86 12.63
C VAL A 18 -11.32 14.62 11.73
N GLY A 19 -10.35 13.72 11.86
CA GLY A 19 -10.26 12.53 11.01
C GLY A 19 -11.42 11.55 11.21
N SER A 20 -11.85 11.35 12.45
CA SER A 20 -13.02 10.52 12.75
C SER A 20 -14.31 11.15 12.24
N ASN A 21 -14.48 12.47 12.37
CA ASN A 21 -15.62 13.20 11.80
C ASN A 21 -15.66 13.14 10.25
N ILE A 22 -14.51 13.09 9.58
CA ILE A 22 -14.47 12.85 8.13
C ILE A 22 -14.95 11.44 7.81
N ALA A 23 -14.57 10.45 8.63
CA ALA A 23 -15.01 9.07 8.44
C ALA A 23 -16.52 8.88 8.70
N SER A 24 -17.13 9.67 9.60
CA SER A 24 -18.57 9.63 9.85
C SER A 24 -19.40 10.24 8.71
N ALA A 25 -18.79 11.04 7.83
CA ALA A 25 -19.49 11.63 6.68
C ALA A 25 -19.88 10.61 5.60
N VAL A 26 -19.43 9.35 5.70
CA VAL A 26 -19.79 8.29 4.75
C VAL A 26 -21.25 7.86 4.97
N PRO A 27 -22.12 7.91 3.95
CA PRO A 27 -23.52 7.52 4.09
C PRO A 27 -23.65 6.03 4.45
N LEU A 28 -24.66 5.69 5.27
CA LEU A 28 -25.03 4.35 5.74
C LEU A 28 -24.06 3.67 6.72
N VAL A 29 -22.75 3.87 6.59
CA VAL A 29 -21.73 3.17 7.40
C VAL A 29 -20.86 4.09 8.25
N GLY A 30 -20.98 5.42 8.10
CA GLY A 30 -20.14 6.41 8.77
C GLY A 30 -20.09 6.25 10.29
N ASP A 31 -21.24 6.14 10.95
CA ASP A 31 -21.29 5.99 12.42
C ASP A 31 -20.60 4.72 12.92
N LYS A 32 -20.73 3.63 12.17
CA LYS A 32 -20.07 2.36 12.51
C LYS A 32 -18.56 2.45 12.35
N ILE A 33 -18.09 3.14 11.30
CA ILE A 33 -16.66 3.37 11.07
C ILE A 33 -16.09 4.29 12.15
N HIS A 34 -16.78 5.37 12.47
CA HIS A 34 -16.41 6.29 13.54
C HIS A 34 -16.26 5.56 14.88
N PHE A 35 -17.27 4.77 15.25
CA PHE A 35 -17.24 3.97 16.48
C PHE A 35 -16.12 2.92 16.47
N LEU A 36 -15.86 2.27 15.33
CA LEU A 36 -14.79 1.31 15.18
C LEU A 36 -13.40 1.96 15.30
N LEU A 37 -13.22 3.16 14.76
CA LEU A 37 -11.96 3.89 14.83
C LEU A 37 -11.65 4.36 16.27
N LEU A 38 -12.65 4.91 16.96
CA LEU A 38 -12.47 5.46 18.30
C LEU A 38 -12.59 4.41 19.42
N GLY A 39 -13.31 3.32 19.18
CA GLY A 39 -13.65 2.34 20.22
C GLY A 39 -14.60 2.88 21.29
N GLY A 40 -15.37 3.92 20.97
CA GLY A 40 -16.30 4.60 21.87
C GLY A 40 -16.92 5.83 21.21
N ASN A 41 -17.69 6.59 21.99
CA ASN A 41 -18.35 7.82 21.52
C ASN A 41 -17.45 9.08 21.56
N ALA A 42 -16.24 8.97 22.13
CA ALA A 42 -15.31 10.08 22.30
C ALA A 42 -13.86 9.61 22.17
N VAL A 43 -12.96 10.56 21.88
CA VAL A 43 -11.51 10.34 21.81
C VAL A 43 -10.98 10.05 23.22
N ASN A 44 -10.46 8.85 23.44
CA ASN A 44 -9.94 8.41 24.74
C ASN A 44 -8.73 7.48 24.57
N ALA A 45 -8.24 6.91 25.67
CA ALA A 45 -7.10 5.98 25.67
C ALA A 45 -7.30 4.74 24.78
N ASN A 46 -8.56 4.27 24.59
CA ASN A 46 -8.83 3.16 23.67
C ASN A 46 -8.56 3.55 22.21
N ALA A 47 -8.88 4.78 21.82
CA ALA A 47 -8.56 5.29 20.49
C ALA A 47 -7.04 5.28 20.24
N LEU A 48 -6.25 5.74 21.23
CA LEU A 48 -4.78 5.71 21.14
C LEU A 48 -4.24 4.29 20.92
N LEU A 49 -4.71 3.32 21.72
CA LEU A 49 -4.26 1.93 21.61
C LEU A 49 -4.60 1.34 20.24
N ARG A 50 -5.78 1.65 19.69
CA ARG A 50 -6.16 1.22 18.33
C ARG A 50 -5.28 1.84 17.26
N PHE A 51 -5.00 3.15 17.33
CA PHE A 51 -4.08 3.80 16.39
C PHE A 51 -2.65 3.27 16.51
N TYR A 52 -2.20 2.94 17.72
CA TYR A 52 -0.91 2.29 17.94
C TYR A 52 -0.84 0.94 17.25
N VAL A 53 -1.81 0.04 17.47
CA VAL A 53 -1.85 -1.28 16.81
C VAL A 53 -1.97 -1.13 15.29
N LEU A 54 -2.84 -0.22 14.83
CA LEU A 54 -3.00 0.06 13.40
C LEU A 54 -1.69 0.54 12.77
N HIS A 55 -0.96 1.46 13.43
CA HIS A 55 0.25 2.06 12.87
C HIS A 55 1.48 1.16 12.99
N CYS A 56 1.67 0.46 14.10
CA CYS A 56 2.87 -0.33 14.35
C CYS A 56 2.77 -1.77 13.85
N MET A 57 1.57 -2.34 13.77
CA MET A 57 1.37 -3.72 13.31
C MET A 57 0.70 -3.77 11.94
N ILE A 58 -0.49 -3.20 11.81
CA ILE A 58 -1.31 -3.41 10.60
C ILE A 58 -0.71 -2.73 9.36
N LEU A 59 -0.33 -1.45 9.45
CA LEU A 59 0.22 -0.72 8.31
C LEU A 59 1.56 -1.29 7.81
N PRO A 60 2.55 -1.64 8.66
CA PRO A 60 3.79 -2.24 8.21
C PRO A 60 3.57 -3.62 7.59
N LEU A 61 2.69 -4.45 8.16
CA LEU A 61 2.35 -5.75 7.58
C LEU A 61 1.67 -5.59 6.22
N ALA A 62 0.71 -4.67 6.09
CA ALA A 62 0.07 -4.36 4.82
C ALA A 62 1.07 -3.82 3.80
N ALA A 63 1.98 -2.94 4.20
CA ALA A 63 3.03 -2.41 3.33
C ALA A 63 3.95 -3.52 2.83
N ILE A 64 4.41 -4.41 3.70
CA ILE A 64 5.21 -5.58 3.30
C ILE A 64 4.46 -6.45 2.30
N PHE A 65 3.17 -6.71 2.55
CA PHE A 65 2.32 -7.48 1.64
C PHE A 65 2.20 -6.82 0.26
N PHE A 66 1.94 -5.51 0.20
CA PHE A 66 1.87 -4.77 -1.06
C PHE A 66 3.21 -4.73 -1.79
N VAL A 67 4.32 -4.56 -1.06
CA VAL A 67 5.67 -4.60 -1.64
C VAL A 67 5.99 -5.99 -2.19
N ALA A 68 5.60 -7.06 -1.50
CA ALA A 68 5.76 -8.42 -2.00
C ALA A 68 4.97 -8.66 -3.30
N ILE A 69 3.71 -8.23 -3.35
CA ILE A 69 2.89 -8.29 -4.58
C ILE A 69 3.52 -7.46 -5.69
N HIS A 70 4.01 -6.26 -5.37
CA HIS A 70 4.65 -5.38 -6.33
C HIS A 70 5.88 -6.04 -6.97
N PHE A 71 6.77 -6.63 -6.17
CA PHE A 71 7.93 -7.36 -6.69
C PHE A 71 7.57 -8.62 -7.46
N TRP A 72 6.56 -9.38 -7.00
CA TRP A 72 6.07 -10.54 -7.74
C TRP A 72 5.54 -10.15 -9.11
N ARG A 73 4.80 -9.05 -9.20
CA ARG A 73 4.30 -8.52 -10.48
C ARG A 73 5.43 -8.07 -11.39
N ILE A 74 6.42 -7.34 -10.86
CA ILE A 74 7.61 -6.95 -11.63
C ILE A 74 8.34 -8.17 -12.19
N ARG A 75 8.50 -9.24 -11.40
CA ARG A 75 9.12 -10.49 -11.84
C ARG A 75 8.32 -11.15 -12.97
N LYS A 76 7.00 -11.19 -12.84
CA LYS A 76 6.11 -11.81 -13.83
C LYS A 76 6.05 -11.02 -15.14
N ASP A 77 6.09 -9.69 -15.05
CA ASP A 77 6.01 -8.78 -16.20
C ASP A 77 7.39 -8.59 -16.89
N GLY A 78 8.45 -9.27 -16.44
CA GLY A 78 9.79 -9.25 -17.05
C GLY A 78 10.65 -8.03 -16.71
N GLY A 79 10.18 -7.16 -15.79
CA GLY A 79 10.84 -5.91 -15.45
C GLY A 79 10.78 -4.84 -16.57
N LEU A 80 11.62 -3.80 -16.45
CA LEU A 80 11.69 -2.72 -17.46
C LEU A 80 12.29 -3.19 -18.80
N TYR A 81 12.98 -4.33 -18.81
CA TYR A 81 13.48 -4.99 -20.02
C TYR A 81 12.45 -5.99 -20.54
N SER A 82 11.27 -5.49 -20.90
CA SER A 82 10.43 -6.24 -21.82
C SER A 82 11.22 -6.41 -23.13
N HIS A 83 11.27 -7.60 -23.72
CA HIS A 83 11.84 -7.81 -25.07
C HIS A 83 11.23 -6.90 -26.16
N ALA A 84 10.22 -6.09 -25.82
CA ALA A 84 9.74 -4.99 -26.64
C ALA A 84 10.72 -3.79 -26.74
N SER A 85 11.63 -3.59 -25.78
CA SER A 85 12.66 -2.54 -25.85
C SER A 85 13.86 -2.93 -26.71
N GLU A 86 13.91 -4.18 -27.18
CA GLU A 86 14.94 -4.64 -28.09
C GLU A 86 14.66 -4.05 -29.49
N PRO A 87 15.56 -3.20 -30.04
CA PRO A 87 15.37 -2.68 -31.39
C PRO A 87 15.24 -3.86 -32.35
N ALA A 88 14.29 -3.76 -33.29
CA ALA A 88 13.93 -4.84 -34.22
C ALA A 88 15.14 -5.45 -34.96
N THR A 89 16.23 -4.68 -35.09
CA THR A 89 17.51 -5.09 -35.67
C THR A 89 18.23 -6.18 -34.86
N LEU A 90 18.24 -6.10 -33.52
CA LEU A 90 18.86 -7.11 -32.65
C LEU A 90 18.03 -8.40 -32.61
N ARG A 91 16.70 -8.27 -32.60
CA ARG A 91 15.77 -9.40 -32.74
C ARG A 91 15.94 -10.17 -34.04
N ALA A 92 16.16 -9.47 -35.16
CA ALA A 92 16.40 -10.08 -36.45
C ALA A 92 17.75 -10.80 -36.50
N ALA A 93 18.82 -10.17 -36.01
CA ALA A 93 20.15 -10.77 -35.94
C ALA A 93 20.23 -12.02 -35.04
N ALA A 94 19.49 -12.02 -33.91
CA ALA A 94 19.41 -13.18 -33.02
C ALA A 94 18.70 -14.37 -33.66
N LYS A 95 17.62 -14.12 -34.44
CA LYS A 95 16.88 -15.16 -35.17
C LYS A 95 17.71 -15.81 -36.28
N ASP A 96 18.53 -15.00 -36.96
CA ASP A 96 19.37 -15.49 -38.06
C ASP A 96 20.53 -16.35 -37.54
N THR A 97 21.12 -15.94 -36.40
CA THR A 97 22.22 -16.69 -35.76
C THR A 97 21.77 -18.06 -35.23
N THR A 98 20.56 -18.16 -34.67
CA THR A 98 20.01 -19.45 -34.23
C THR A 98 19.65 -20.35 -35.41
N ALA A 99 19.07 -19.79 -36.48
CA ALA A 99 18.75 -20.55 -37.70
C ALA A 99 20.00 -21.13 -38.39
N VAL A 100 21.11 -20.39 -38.42
CA VAL A 100 22.37 -20.87 -39.02
C VAL A 100 23.03 -21.99 -38.19
N THR A 101 22.82 -22.00 -36.88
CA THR A 101 23.37 -23.02 -35.98
C THR A 101 22.57 -24.32 -36.01
N GLU A 102 21.23 -24.26 -36.17
CA GLU A 102 20.39 -25.45 -36.34
C GLU A 102 20.51 -26.09 -37.74
N ALA A 103 20.98 -25.34 -38.74
CA ALA A 103 21.18 -25.82 -40.10
C ALA A 103 22.54 -26.51 -40.35
N ARG A 104 23.38 -26.67 -39.32
CA ARG A 104 24.69 -27.37 -39.36
C ARG A 104 24.62 -28.69 -38.59
#